data_AF-A0A1E7LK73-F1
#
_entry.id   AF-A0A1E7LK73-F1
#
_cell.length_a   1.000
_cell.length_b   1.000
_cell.length_c   1.000
_cell.angle_alpha   90.00
_cell.angle_beta   90.00
_cell.angle_gamma   90.00
#
_symmetry.space_group_name_H-M   'P 1'
#
loop_
_entity.id
_entity.type
_entity.pdbx_description
1 polymer ?
#
loop_
_entity_poly.entity_id
_entity_poly.type
_entity_poly.pdbx_seq_one_letter_code
_entity_poly.pdbx_strand_id
1 'polypeptide(L)' 'MPRREPTIHNPALTVTCPHCRCVPGAPCLDNRGSRLKEGRVHRRRTAEYNRRFPTKASR' A
#
# COMPACT_ATOMS: atom_id res chain seq x y z
N MET A 1 2.92 -23.85 -15.19
CA MET A 1 2.04 -22.72 -14.83
C MET A 1 2.88 -21.70 -14.07
N PRO A 2 3.17 -20.49 -14.59
CA PRO A 2 3.83 -19.48 -13.78
C PRO A 2 2.83 -19.09 -12.69
N ARG A 3 3.18 -19.43 -11.44
CA ARG A 3 2.45 -19.02 -10.25
C ARG A 3 2.45 -17.50 -10.27
N ARG A 4 1.33 -16.89 -10.69
CA ARG A 4 1.11 -15.45 -10.48
C ARG A 4 1.16 -15.28 -8.97
N GLU A 5 2.32 -14.89 -8.46
CA GLU A 5 2.42 -14.32 -7.13
C GLU A 5 1.27 -13.32 -7.00
N PRO A 6 0.59 -13.22 -5.85
CA PRO A 6 -0.38 -12.18 -5.63
C PRO A 6 0.39 -10.86 -5.71
N THR A 7 0.54 -10.35 -6.93
CA THR A 7 1.12 -9.06 -7.23
C THR A 7 0.17 -8.12 -6.56
N ILE A 8 0.53 -7.72 -5.34
CA ILE A 8 -0.10 -6.59 -4.70
C ILE A 8 0.17 -5.45 -5.68
N HIS A 9 -0.81 -5.17 -6.55
CA HIS A 9 -0.68 -4.22 -7.66
C HIS A 9 -0.27 -2.83 -7.16
N ASN A 10 -0.48 -2.58 -5.86
CA ASN A 10 -0.03 -1.39 -5.18
C ASN A 10 1.02 -1.73 -4.10
N PRO A 11 2.33 -1.56 -4.37
CA PRO A 11 3.38 -1.89 -3.41
C PRO A 11 3.27 -1.07 -2.12
N ALA A 12 2.61 0.09 -2.12
CA ALA A 12 2.35 0.85 -0.89
C ALA A 12 1.40 0.13 0.09
N LEU A 13 0.67 -0.91 -0.34
CA LEU A 13 -0.09 -1.77 0.56
C LEU A 13 0.79 -2.71 1.38
N THR A 14 2.06 -2.91 1.03
CA THR A 14 2.98 -3.80 1.78
C THR A 14 3.36 -3.25 3.16
N VAL A 15 3.12 -1.97 3.43
CA VAL A 15 3.36 -1.34 4.74
C VAL A 15 2.04 -1.10 5.45
N THR A 16 2.05 -1.13 6.78
CA THR A 16 0.91 -0.68 7.59
C THR A 16 0.65 0.81 7.36
N CYS A 17 -0.61 1.20 7.17
CA CYS A 17 -0.94 2.62 7.02
C CYS A 17 -0.90 3.33 8.38
N PRO A 18 -0.13 4.41 8.58
CA PRO A 18 -0.11 5.13 9.86
C PRO A 18 -1.41 5.93 10.12
N HIS A 19 -2.21 6.19 9.09
CA HIS A 19 -3.46 6.96 9.21
C HIS A 19 -4.62 6.11 9.73
N CYS A 20 -4.86 4.94 9.11
CA CYS A 20 -5.97 4.06 9.44
C CYS A 20 -5.54 2.76 10.12
N ARG A 21 -4.23 2.55 10.34
CA ARG A 21 -3.63 1.33 10.92
C ARG A 21 -4.02 0.04 10.19
N CYS A 22 -4.47 0.12 8.94
CA CYS A 22 -4.75 -1.04 8.11
C CYS A 22 -3.50 -1.90 7.92
N VAL A 23 -3.69 -3.21 8.04
CA VAL A 23 -2.62 -4.22 7.89
C VAL A 23 -2.05 -4.24 6.47
N PRO A 24 -0.80 -4.71 6.28
CA PRO A 24 -0.23 -4.94 4.97
C PRO A 24 -1.14 -5.82 4.09
N GLY A 25 -1.27 -5.48 2.81
CA GLY A 25 -2.15 -6.16 1.85
C GLY A 25 -3.62 -5.76 1.91
N ALA A 26 -4.10 -5.18 3.03
CA ALA A 26 -5.48 -4.71 3.14
C ALA A 26 -5.65 -3.28 2.59
N PRO A 27 -6.73 -2.99 1.83
CA PRO A 27 -7.03 -1.64 1.38
C PRO A 27 -7.24 -0.69 2.56
N CYS A 28 -6.88 0.59 2.38
CA CYS A 28 -7.20 1.60 3.36
C CYS A 28 -8.72 1.80 3.45
N LEU A 29 -9.21 2.20 4.62
CA LEU A 29 -10.57 2.68 4.79
C LEU A 29 -10.57 4.21 4.70
N ASP A 30 -11.60 4.77 4.07
CA ASP A 30 -11.90 6.19 4.06
C ASP A 30 -12.40 6.65 5.44
N ASN A 31 -12.55 7.95 5.68
CA ASN A 31 -13.00 8.50 6.97
C ASN A 31 -14.40 8.02 7.38
N ARG A 32 -15.19 7.50 6.43
CA ARG A 32 -16.51 6.89 6.67
C ARG A 32 -16.47 5.37 6.89
N GLY A 33 -15.28 4.76 6.94
CA GLY A 33 -15.11 3.31 7.08
C GLY A 33 -15.25 2.51 5.78
N SER A 34 -15.58 3.15 4.66
CA SER A 34 -15.66 2.50 3.36
C SER A 34 -14.28 2.14 2.82
N ARG A 35 -14.13 0.96 2.21
CA ARG A 35 -12.87 0.57 1.56
C ARG A 35 -12.56 1.53 0.42
N LEU A 36 -11.36 2.11 0.43
CA LEU A 36 -10.83 2.83 -0.73
C LEU A 36 -10.69 1.84 -1.89
N LYS A 37 -11.00 2.31 -3.10
CA LYS A 37 -10.87 1.53 -4.33
C LYS A 37 -9.44 0.97 -4.45
N GLU A 38 -9.32 -0.22 -5.06
CA GLU A 38 -8.02 -0.82 -5.39
C GLU A 38 -7.13 0.22 -6.10
N GLY A 39 -5.88 0.37 -5.64
CA GLY A 39 -4.95 1.39 -6.12
C GLY A 39 -5.03 2.75 -5.39
N ARG A 40 -6.13 3.06 -4.71
CA ARG A 40 -6.25 4.30 -3.91
C ARG A 40 -5.86 4.00 -2.46
N VAL A 41 -4.68 4.44 -2.05
CA VAL A 41 -4.18 4.34 -0.67
C VAL A 41 -3.96 5.73 -0.08
N HIS A 42 -3.92 5.85 1.24
CA HIS A 42 -3.59 7.12 1.87
C HIS A 42 -2.19 7.57 1.48
N ARG A 43 -2.04 8.86 1.14
CA ARG A 43 -0.74 9.48 0.83
C ARG A 43 0.30 9.22 1.91
N ARG A 44 -0.14 9.18 3.18
CA ARG A 44 0.67 8.85 4.36
C ARG A 44 1.24 7.42 4.30
N ARG A 45 0.47 6.46 3.78
CA ARG A 45 0.93 5.07 3.56
C ARG A 45 2.00 5.00 2.48
N THR A 46 1.76 5.67 1.35
CA THR A 46 2.75 5.75 0.25
C THR A 46 4.03 6.44 0.72
N ALA A 47 3.92 7.50 1.52
CA ALA A 47 5.09 8.16 2.10
C ALA A 47 5.89 7.22 3.02
N GLU A 48 5.22 6.45 3.87
CA GLU A 48 5.89 5.43 4.71
C GLU A 48 6.51 4.30 3.88
N TYR A 49 5.84 3.87 2.81
CA TYR A 49 6.40 2.91 1.87
C TYR A 49 7.69 3.46 1.26
N ASN A 50 7.68 4.69 0.74
CA ASN A 50 8.85 5.34 0.15
C ASN A 50 9.98 5.59 1.16
N ARG A 51 9.65 5.79 2.45
CA ARG A 51 10.63 5.91 3.54
C ARG A 51 11.29 4.58 3.88
N ARG A 52 10.51 3.50 3.97
CA ARG A 52 11.00 2.14 4.29
C ARG A 52 11.70 1.47 3.13
N PHE A 53 11.19 1.71 1.93
CA PHE A 53 11.68 1.19 0.67
C PHE A 53 11.95 2.40 -0.23
N PRO A 54 13.01 3.18 0.05
CA PRO A 54 13.45 4.15 -0.93
C PRO A 54 13.74 3.36 -2.19
N THR A 55 12.96 3.59 -3.24
CA THR A 55 13.29 3.06 -4.56
C THR A 55 14.67 3.61 -4.83
N LYS A 56 15.71 2.76 -4.72
CA LYS A 56 17.00 3.07 -5.32
C LYS A 56 16.65 3.33 -6.77
N ALA A 57 16.64 4.60 -7.17
CA ALA A 57 16.61 4.98 -8.55
C ALA A 57 17.86 4.31 -9.14
N SER A 58 17.64 3.16 -9.76
CA SER A 58 18.70 2.44 -10.46
C SER A 58 19.09 3.37 -11.59
N ARG A 59 20.34 3.82 -11.51
CA ARG A 59 21.00 4.79 -12.37
C ARG A 59 21.11 4.25 -13.79
#